data_AF-A0A969RC59-F1
#
_entry.id   AF-A0A969RC59-F1
#
_cell.length_a   1.000
_cell.length_b   1.000
_cell.length_c   1.000
_cell.angle_alpha   90.00
_cell.angle_beta   90.00
_cell.angle_gamma   90.00
#
_symmetry.space_group_name_H-M   'P 1'
#
loop_
_entity.id
_entity.type
_entity.pdbx_description
1 polymer ?
#
loop_
_entity_poly.entity_id
_entity_poly.type
_entity_poly.pdbx_seq_one_letter_code
_entity_poly.pdbx_strand_id
1 'polypeptide(L)'
;MTQSHIMVNNEIKKLATLALFLRIYGVLSLIIFGSLFLGFLLQIPLLAEGEPLNWTIWNGIQCGGEPCHVPPMLFIIYLVWGVFFFLAAQKPLAYLSFLNFTMWANLFHGLLMVMQALMMPEHYWSKWFTDIPFILILALGIYLWRPKRAIEENANP
;
A
#
# COMPACT_ATOMS: atom_id res chain seq x y z
N MET A 1 -21.02 -9.58 33.71
CA MET A 1 -19.81 -10.26 33.18
C MET A 1 -19.79 -10.37 31.64
N THR A 2 -20.86 -10.04 30.93
CA THR A 2 -21.04 -10.37 29.50
C THR A 2 -20.50 -9.31 28.52
N GLN A 3 -20.58 -8.02 28.88
CA GLN A 3 -20.33 -6.93 27.92
C GLN A 3 -18.84 -6.60 27.75
N SER A 4 -18.05 -6.65 28.83
CA SER A 4 -16.60 -6.42 28.77
C SER A 4 -15.86 -7.49 27.96
N HIS A 5 -16.26 -8.76 28.12
CA HIS A 5 -15.70 -9.89 27.37
C HIS A 5 -15.94 -9.81 25.85
N ILE A 6 -17.14 -9.37 25.44
CA ILE A 6 -17.48 -9.18 24.02
C ILE A 6 -16.63 -8.07 23.39
N MET A 7 -16.44 -6.97 24.10
CA MET A 7 -15.63 -5.84 23.64
C MET A 7 -14.16 -6.25 23.42
N VAL A 8 -13.55 -6.92 24.40
CA VAL A 8 -12.15 -7.40 24.30
C VAL A 8 -11.98 -8.38 23.13
N ASN A 9 -12.91 -9.32 22.97
CA ASN A 9 -12.85 -10.30 21.87
C ASN A 9 -12.97 -9.63 20.49
N ASN A 10 -13.78 -8.58 20.37
CA ASN A 10 -13.93 -7.84 19.11
C ASN A 10 -12.65 -7.07 18.75
N GLU A 11 -11.99 -6.45 19.72
CA GLU A 11 -10.72 -5.74 19.50
C GLU A 11 -9.58 -6.70 19.14
N ILE A 12 -9.48 -7.86 19.78
CA ILE A 12 -8.51 -8.90 19.41
C ILE A 12 -8.73 -9.35 17.96
N LYS A 13 -9.99 -9.57 17.56
CA LYS A 13 -10.32 -9.93 16.18
C LYS A 13 -9.92 -8.84 15.19
N LYS A 14 -10.22 -7.56 15.47
CA LYS A 14 -9.82 -6.43 14.62
C LYS A 14 -8.31 -6.36 14.45
N LEU A 15 -7.55 -6.51 15.54
CA LEU A 15 -6.08 -6.48 15.49
C LEU A 15 -5.52 -7.67 14.71
N ALA A 16 -6.10 -8.87 14.86
CA ALA A 16 -5.73 -10.04 14.08
C ALA A 16 -6.06 -9.85 12.58
N THR A 17 -7.22 -9.26 12.26
CA THR A 17 -7.60 -8.91 10.88
C THR A 17 -6.65 -7.88 10.30
N LEU A 18 -6.30 -6.82 11.04
CA LEU A 18 -5.31 -5.82 10.61
C LEU A 18 -3.95 -6.47 10.36
N ALA A 19 -3.48 -7.33 11.26
CA ALA A 19 -2.19 -7.99 11.12
C ALA A 19 -2.15 -8.89 9.88
N LEU A 20 -3.22 -9.65 9.63
CA LEU A 20 -3.34 -10.46 8.42
C LEU A 20 -3.37 -9.58 7.18
N PHE A 21 -4.17 -8.52 7.18
CA PHE A 21 -4.28 -7.56 6.09
C PHE A 21 -2.92 -6.94 5.73
N LEU A 22 -2.18 -6.44 6.72
CA LEU A 22 -0.86 -5.85 6.54
C LEU A 22 0.17 -6.87 6.05
N ARG A 23 0.11 -8.12 6.51
CA ARG A 23 1.01 -9.18 6.00
C ARG A 23 0.76 -9.49 4.53
N ILE A 24 -0.51 -9.59 4.12
CA ILE A 24 -0.88 -9.82 2.73
C ILE A 24 -0.39 -8.65 1.87
N TYR A 25 -0.69 -7.42 2.28
CA TYR A 25 -0.20 -6.21 1.59
C TYR A 25 1.32 -6.10 1.55
N GLY A 26 2.00 -6.48 2.63
CA GLY A 26 3.46 -6.56 2.69
C GLY A 26 4.02 -7.54 1.66
N VAL A 27 3.50 -8.77 1.59
CA VAL A 27 3.93 -9.77 0.61
C VAL A 27 3.67 -9.28 -0.81
N LEU A 28 2.46 -8.77 -1.09
CA LEU A 28 2.12 -8.24 -2.42
C LEU A 28 3.06 -7.09 -2.82
N SER A 29 3.31 -6.15 -1.91
CA SER A 29 4.22 -5.03 -2.16
C SER A 29 5.64 -5.53 -2.45
N LEU A 30 6.16 -6.47 -1.66
CA LEU A 30 7.51 -7.00 -1.89
C LEU A 30 7.63 -7.76 -3.21
N ILE A 31 6.62 -8.52 -3.60
CA ILE A 31 6.62 -9.25 -4.88
C ILE A 31 6.55 -8.27 -6.05
N ILE A 32 5.60 -7.33 -6.02
CA ILE A 32 5.40 -6.35 -7.09
C ILE A 32 6.63 -5.46 -7.23
N PHE A 33 7.02 -4.74 -6.16
CA PHE A 33 8.13 -3.79 -6.25
C PHE A 33 9.49 -4.47 -6.32
N GLY A 34 9.65 -5.68 -5.76
CA GLY A 34 10.87 -6.47 -5.90
C GLY A 34 11.06 -6.98 -7.32
N SER A 35 10.00 -7.46 -7.98
CA SER A 35 10.06 -7.86 -9.39
C SER A 35 10.30 -6.67 -10.32
N LEU A 36 9.68 -5.51 -10.06
CA LEU A 36 9.93 -4.28 -10.83
C LEU A 36 11.37 -3.78 -10.66
N PHE A 37 11.89 -3.80 -9.43
CA PHE A 37 13.27 -3.41 -9.15
C PHE A 37 14.26 -4.38 -9.81
N LEU A 38 14.01 -5.69 -9.74
CA LEU A 38 14.85 -6.68 -10.41
C LEU A 38 14.77 -6.55 -11.93
N GLY A 39 13.58 -6.31 -12.49
CA GLY A 39 13.37 -6.07 -13.92
C GLY A 39 14.11 -4.82 -14.42
N PHE A 40 14.15 -3.77 -13.60
CA PHE A 40 14.96 -2.59 -13.85
C PHE A 40 16.47 -2.90 -13.82
N LEU A 41 16.96 -3.61 -12.80
CA LEU A 41 18.38 -3.99 -12.71
C LEU A 41 18.84 -4.87 -13.89
N LEU A 42 17.97 -5.78 -14.34
CA LEU A 42 18.25 -6.70 -15.43
C LEU A 42 17.90 -6.13 -16.82
N GLN A 43 17.41 -4.89 -16.90
CA GLN A 43 17.02 -4.21 -18.14
C GLN A 43 16.08 -5.08 -19.02
N ILE A 44 15.09 -5.74 -18.40
CA ILE A 44 14.24 -6.71 -19.09
C ILE A 44 13.37 -6.01 -20.16
N PRO A 45 13.50 -6.37 -21.45
CA PRO A 45 12.81 -5.67 -22.55
C PRO A 45 11.30 -5.94 -22.61
N LEU A 46 10.80 -7.01 -21.99
CA LEU A 46 9.36 -7.37 -21.99
C LEU A 46 8.46 -6.35 -21.26
N LEU A 47 9.07 -5.44 -20.51
CA LEU A 47 8.41 -4.39 -19.73
C LEU A 47 8.63 -2.99 -20.34
N ALA A 48 9.15 -2.94 -21.56
CA ALA A 48 9.36 -1.73 -22.35
C ALA A 48 8.03 -1.18 -22.91
N GLU A 49 8.05 0.08 -23.33
CA GLU A 49 6.91 0.70 -24.03
C GLU A 49 6.64 0.00 -25.37
N GLY A 50 5.42 -0.54 -25.53
CA GLY A 50 4.98 -1.24 -26.74
C GLY A 50 4.85 -2.77 -26.62
N GLU A 51 5.30 -3.37 -25.52
CA GLU A 51 5.20 -4.82 -25.30
C GLU A 51 3.88 -5.25 -24.60
N PRO A 52 3.40 -6.51 -24.81
CA PRO A 52 2.09 -6.98 -24.36
C PRO A 52 1.86 -6.96 -22.84
N LEU A 53 2.92 -6.80 -22.05
CA LEU A 53 2.85 -6.79 -20.58
C LEU A 53 2.91 -5.37 -19.99
N ASN A 54 3.10 -4.34 -20.82
CA ASN A 54 3.19 -2.95 -20.39
C ASN A 54 1.94 -2.48 -19.63
N TRP A 55 0.74 -2.94 -20.03
CA TRP A 55 -0.53 -2.59 -19.36
C TRP A 55 -0.59 -2.99 -17.88
N THR A 56 0.29 -3.89 -17.42
CA THR A 56 0.37 -4.30 -16.01
C THR A 56 1.21 -3.36 -15.14
N ILE A 57 1.88 -2.38 -15.74
CA ILE A 57 2.86 -1.52 -15.05
C ILE A 57 2.55 -0.04 -15.29
N TRP A 58 2.89 0.77 -14.28
CA TRP A 58 2.61 2.20 -14.12
C TRP A 58 3.02 3.11 -15.29
N ASN A 59 4.12 2.75 -15.94
CA ASN A 59 4.78 3.28 -17.15
C ASN A 59 5.89 2.27 -17.49
N GLY A 60 6.40 2.22 -18.73
CA GLY A 60 7.47 1.27 -19.09
C GLY A 60 8.65 1.33 -18.11
N ILE A 61 9.29 0.18 -17.86
CA ILE A 61 10.54 0.15 -17.05
C ILE A 61 11.67 0.89 -17.75
N GLN A 62 11.53 1.07 -19.06
CA GLN A 62 12.39 1.86 -19.90
C GLN A 62 11.66 3.18 -20.24
N CYS A 63 12.17 4.28 -19.70
CA CYS A 63 11.88 5.60 -20.23
C CYS A 63 12.58 5.68 -21.60
N GLY A 64 11.84 5.75 -22.70
CA GLY A 64 12.46 5.88 -24.03
C GLY A 64 13.47 7.03 -24.06
N GLY A 65 14.75 6.72 -24.32
CA GLY A 65 15.85 7.68 -24.52
C GLY A 65 16.27 8.59 -23.34
N GLU A 66 15.37 8.88 -22.40
CA GLU A 66 15.57 9.80 -21.28
C GLU A 66 15.92 9.04 -19.98
N PRO A 67 16.81 9.57 -19.13
CA PRO A 67 17.31 8.82 -18.00
C PRO A 67 16.23 8.66 -16.90
N CYS A 68 15.83 7.41 -16.68
CA CYS A 68 14.71 7.00 -15.83
C CYS A 68 15.12 7.01 -14.34
N HIS A 69 15.23 8.20 -13.75
CA HIS A 69 15.72 8.34 -12.37
C HIS A 69 14.63 8.12 -11.31
N VAL A 70 13.37 8.45 -11.59
CA VAL A 70 12.31 8.50 -10.58
C VAL A 70 11.70 7.12 -10.23
N PRO A 71 11.39 6.22 -11.18
CA PRO A 71 10.74 4.94 -10.87
C PRO A 71 11.56 4.04 -9.94
N PRO A 72 12.89 3.84 -10.14
CA PRO A 72 13.70 3.02 -9.25
C PRO A 72 13.76 3.56 -7.81
N MET A 73 13.77 4.88 -7.63
CA MET A 73 13.73 5.50 -6.31
C MET A 73 12.45 5.13 -5.56
N LEU A 74 11.30 5.16 -6.26
CA LEU A 74 10.03 4.77 -5.66
C LEU A 74 9.97 3.28 -5.33
N PHE A 75 10.50 2.40 -6.17
CA PHE A 75 10.53 0.96 -5.89
C PHE A 75 11.20 0.64 -4.56
N ILE A 76 12.34 1.29 -4.27
CA ILE A 76 13.05 1.13 -2.99
C ILE A 76 12.20 1.62 -1.82
N ILE A 77 11.53 2.77 -1.94
CA ILE A 77 10.63 3.27 -0.89
C ILE A 77 9.52 2.26 -0.60
N TYR A 78 8.88 1.70 -1.64
CA TYR A 78 7.81 0.72 -1.47
C TYR A 78 8.30 -0.63 -0.91
N LEU A 79 9.52 -1.04 -1.21
CA LEU A 79 10.13 -2.23 -0.59
C LEU A 79 10.30 -2.04 0.92
N VAL A 80 10.85 -0.89 1.33
CA VAL A 80 10.95 -0.53 2.76
C VAL A 80 9.56 -0.43 3.38
N TRP A 81 8.59 0.17 2.68
CA TRP A 81 7.20 0.27 3.12
C TRP A 81 6.60 -1.13 3.39
N GLY A 82 6.86 -2.09 2.49
CA GLY A 82 6.48 -3.49 2.64
C GLY A 82 7.04 -4.12 3.92
N VAL A 83 8.32 -3.89 4.24
CA VAL A 83 8.94 -4.35 5.50
C VAL A 83 8.22 -3.76 6.71
N PHE A 84 7.91 -2.46 6.68
CA PHE A 84 7.19 -1.80 7.77
C PHE A 84 5.77 -2.34 7.94
N PHE A 85 5.10 -2.87 6.92
CA PHE A 85 3.83 -3.57 7.09
C PHE A 85 3.97 -4.82 7.96
N PHE A 86 5.04 -5.60 7.82
CA PHE A 86 5.27 -6.75 8.69
C PHE A 86 5.57 -6.33 10.13
N LEU A 87 6.34 -5.26 10.33
CA LEU A 87 6.63 -4.71 11.65
C LEU A 87 5.34 -4.19 12.33
N ALA A 88 4.52 -3.45 11.59
CA ALA A 88 3.24 -2.95 12.05
C ALA A 88 2.22 -4.09 12.30
N ALA A 89 2.28 -5.18 11.54
CA ALA A 89 1.45 -6.37 11.79
C ALA A 89 1.80 -7.08 13.10
N GLN A 90 3.06 -7.02 13.54
CA GLN A 90 3.50 -7.62 14.81
C GLN A 90 3.17 -6.71 16.00
N LYS A 91 3.36 -5.39 15.87
CA LYS A 91 3.19 -4.42 16.98
C LYS A 91 2.40 -3.20 16.52
N PRO A 92 1.10 -3.31 16.18
CA PRO A 92 0.34 -2.25 15.53
C PRO A 92 0.25 -0.96 16.36
N LEU A 93 0.23 -1.07 17.70
CA LEU A 93 0.23 0.08 18.61
C LEU A 93 1.54 0.90 18.55
N ALA A 94 2.68 0.24 18.39
CA ALA A 94 3.98 0.91 18.28
C ALA A 94 4.16 1.63 16.93
N TYR A 95 3.41 1.23 15.91
CA TYR A 95 3.50 1.76 14.54
C TYR A 95 2.28 2.63 14.14
N LEU A 96 1.56 3.21 15.11
CA LEU A 96 0.38 4.04 14.85
C LEU A 96 0.66 5.22 13.91
N SER A 97 1.79 5.92 14.08
CA SER A 97 2.16 7.04 13.20
C SER A 97 2.36 6.59 11.76
N PHE A 98 3.00 5.43 11.57
CA PHE A 98 3.20 4.83 10.25
C PHE A 98 1.89 4.39 9.62
N LEU A 99 0.98 3.76 10.39
CA LEU A 99 -0.34 3.36 9.90
C LEU A 99 -1.19 4.59 9.53
N ASN A 100 -1.17 5.64 10.35
CA ASN A 100 -1.89 6.88 10.08
C ASN A 100 -1.36 7.60 8.85
N PHE A 101 -0.04 7.71 8.73
CA PHE A 101 0.61 8.25 7.54
C PHE A 101 0.21 7.44 6.31
N THR A 102 0.34 6.12 6.38
CA THR A 102 -0.02 5.23 5.27
C THR A 102 -1.47 5.43 4.84
N MET A 103 -2.38 5.47 5.80
CA MET A 103 -3.81 5.67 5.54
C MET A 103 -4.08 7.01 4.83
N TRP A 104 -3.59 8.12 5.37
CA TRP A 104 -3.85 9.45 4.82
C TRP A 104 -3.13 9.69 3.49
N ALA A 105 -1.87 9.29 3.39
CA ALA A 105 -1.09 9.44 2.17
C ALA A 105 -1.74 8.69 1.01
N ASN A 106 -2.12 7.41 1.22
CA ASN A 106 -2.77 6.61 0.17
C ASN A 106 -4.19 7.11 -0.16
N LEU A 107 -4.94 7.62 0.82
CA LEU A 107 -6.27 8.19 0.58
C LEU A 107 -6.18 9.42 -0.34
N PHE A 108 -5.38 10.42 0.02
CA PHE A 108 -5.27 11.64 -0.77
C PHE A 108 -4.57 11.41 -2.11
N HIS A 109 -3.59 10.49 -2.15
CA HIS A 109 -2.98 10.07 -3.41
C HIS A 109 -4.01 9.42 -4.34
N GLY A 110 -4.84 8.50 -3.82
CA GLY A 110 -5.89 7.86 -4.60
C GLY A 110 -6.98 8.81 -5.06
N LEU A 111 -7.38 9.77 -4.21
CA LEU A 111 -8.33 10.82 -4.62
C LEU A 111 -7.78 11.66 -5.78
N LEU A 112 -6.50 12.04 -5.72
CA LEU A 112 -5.86 12.77 -6.81
C LEU A 112 -5.80 11.93 -8.09
N MET A 113 -5.46 10.64 -7.99
CA MET A 113 -5.44 9.72 -9.13
C MET A 113 -6.82 9.56 -9.77
N VAL A 114 -7.90 9.45 -8.96
CA VAL A 114 -9.28 9.40 -9.46
C VAL A 114 -9.61 10.69 -10.23
N MET A 115 -9.28 11.86 -9.69
CA MET A 115 -9.51 13.13 -10.39
C MET A 115 -8.75 13.20 -11.71
N GLN A 116 -7.47 12.83 -11.73
CA GLN A 116 -6.66 12.80 -12.96
C GLN A 116 -7.22 11.81 -13.99
N ALA A 117 -7.70 10.65 -13.54
CA ALA A 117 -8.22 9.62 -14.41
C ALA A 117 -9.62 9.95 -14.98
N LEU A 118 -10.39 10.83 -14.30
CA LEU A 118 -11.62 11.43 -14.84
C LEU A 118 -11.32 12.53 -15.86
N MET A 119 -10.26 13.32 -15.65
CA MET A 119 -9.89 14.44 -16.52
C MET A 119 -9.14 13.99 -17.79
N MET A 120 -8.39 12.88 -17.72
CA MET A 120 -7.56 12.37 -18.81
C MET A 120 -7.79 10.86 -19.06
N PRO A 121 -9.01 10.44 -19.44
CA PRO A 121 -9.37 9.02 -19.54
C PRO A 121 -8.53 8.23 -20.56
N GLU A 122 -8.16 8.85 -21.68
CA GLU A 122 -7.34 8.25 -22.76
C GLU A 122 -5.93 7.81 -22.32
N HIS A 123 -5.38 8.41 -21.24
CA HIS A 123 -4.03 8.08 -20.72
C HIS A 123 -4.04 7.28 -19.42
N TYR A 124 -5.19 7.20 -18.73
CA TYR A 124 -5.29 6.72 -17.35
C TYR A 124 -6.27 5.55 -17.16
N TRP A 125 -6.81 4.99 -18.25
CA TRP A 125 -7.82 3.92 -18.19
C TRP A 125 -7.33 2.66 -17.46
N SER A 126 -6.06 2.26 -17.63
CA SER A 126 -5.49 1.11 -16.92
C SER A 126 -5.40 1.33 -15.40
N LYS A 127 -5.11 2.56 -14.97
CA LYS A 127 -4.90 2.93 -13.56
C LYS A 127 -6.17 2.87 -12.71
N TRP A 128 -7.35 2.93 -13.34
CA TRP A 128 -8.64 2.69 -12.67
C TRP A 128 -8.77 1.28 -12.10
N PHE A 129 -8.15 0.29 -12.76
CA PHE A 129 -8.33 -1.12 -12.41
C PHE A 129 -7.19 -1.70 -11.59
N THR A 130 -6.03 -1.05 -11.55
CA THR A 130 -4.85 -1.54 -10.83
C THR A 130 -4.55 -0.70 -9.58
N ASP A 131 -4.16 0.55 -9.76
CA ASP A 131 -3.48 1.31 -8.73
C ASP A 131 -4.45 1.98 -7.77
N ILE A 132 -5.51 2.58 -8.32
CA ILE A 132 -6.55 3.27 -7.56
C ILE A 132 -7.21 2.32 -6.55
N PRO A 133 -7.64 1.09 -6.95
CA PRO A 133 -8.17 0.13 -5.99
C PRO A 133 -7.12 -0.28 -4.96
N PHE A 134 -5.87 -0.52 -5.38
CA PHE A 134 -4.82 -1.01 -4.48
C PHE A 134 -4.55 -0.06 -3.31
N ILE A 135 -4.37 1.24 -3.59
CA ILE A 135 -4.07 2.25 -2.57
C ILE A 135 -5.30 2.64 -1.74
N LEU A 136 -6.49 2.69 -2.34
CA LEU A 136 -7.72 3.02 -1.61
C LEU A 136 -8.16 1.89 -0.68
N ILE A 137 -8.02 0.63 -1.10
CA ILE A 137 -8.27 -0.53 -0.23
C ILE A 137 -7.28 -0.55 0.93
N LEU A 138 -6.00 -0.23 0.69
CA LEU A 138 -5.00 -0.09 1.75
C LEU A 138 -5.41 0.95 2.79
N ALA A 139 -5.80 2.15 2.33
CA ALA A 139 -6.26 3.22 3.19
C ALA A 139 -7.52 2.81 3.98
N LEU A 140 -8.50 2.21 3.31
CA LEU A 140 -9.75 1.78 3.93
C LEU A 140 -9.52 0.67 4.97
N GLY A 141 -8.70 -0.34 4.66
CA GLY A 141 -8.40 -1.42 5.59
C GLY A 141 -7.71 -0.93 6.86
N ILE A 142 -6.74 -0.02 6.72
CA ILE A 142 -6.11 0.61 7.89
C ILE A 142 -7.12 1.45 8.67
N TYR A 143 -7.97 2.23 7.99
CA TYR A 143 -8.99 3.04 8.66
C TYR A 143 -9.96 2.20 9.50
N LEU A 144 -10.40 1.06 8.98
CA LEU A 144 -11.37 0.17 9.63
C LEU A 144 -10.79 -0.61 10.82
N TRP A 145 -9.53 -1.06 10.73
CA TRP A 145 -8.96 -2.00 11.69
C TRP A 145 -7.81 -1.45 12.55
N ARG A 146 -7.35 -0.20 12.35
CA ARG A 146 -6.29 0.39 13.19
C ARG A 146 -6.74 0.51 14.66
N PRO A 147 -5.82 0.25 15.62
CA PRO A 147 -6.12 0.52 17.02
C PRO A 147 -6.28 2.02 17.27
N LYS A 148 -7.15 2.39 18.22
CA LYS A 148 -7.30 3.75 18.72
C LYS A 148 -6.53 3.90 20.02
N ARG A 149 -5.70 4.95 20.12
CA ARG A 149 -4.84 5.23 21.29
C ARG A 149 -5.60 5.42 22.62
N ALA A 150 -6.91 5.70 22.55
CA ALA A 150 -7.78 5.94 23.70
C ALA A 150 -7.88 4.78 24.73
N ILE A 151 -7.33 3.61 24.43
CA ILE A 151 -7.32 2.45 25.35
C ILE A 151 -6.15 2.53 26.36
N GLU A 152 -5.05 3.23 26.06
CA GLU A 152 -3.91 3.33 27.01
C GLU A 152 -4.15 4.33 28.15
N GLU A 153 -4.84 5.44 27.88
CA GLU A 153 -5.09 6.49 28.89
C GLU A 153 -6.05 6.03 30.01
N ASN A 154 -6.95 5.07 29.72
CA ASN A 154 -7.86 4.49 30.72
C ASN A 154 -7.30 3.22 31.39
N ALA A 155 -6.10 2.77 31.03
CA ALA A 155 -5.46 1.57 31.59
C ALA A 155 -4.28 1.89 32.54
N ASN A 156 -3.98 3.17 32.73
CA ASN A 156 -3.00 3.64 33.71
C ASN A 156 -3.70 4.62 34.68
N PRO A 157 -4.23 4.14 35.83
CA PRO A 157 -4.80 5.02 36.86
C PRO A 157 -3.75 5.93 37.51
#